data_AF-A0A7X7UDS8-F1
#
_entry.id   AF-A0A7X7UDS8-F1
#
_cell.length_a   1.000
_cell.length_b   1.000
_cell.length_c   1.000
_cell.angle_alpha   90.00
_cell.angle_beta   90.00
_cell.angle_gamma   90.00
#
_symmetry.space_group_name_H-M   'P 1'
#
loop_
_entity.id
_entity.type
_entity.pdbx_description
1 polymer ?
#
loop_
_entity_poly.entity_id
_entity_poly.type
_entity_poly.pdbx_seq_one_letter_code
_entity_poly.pdbx_strand_id
1 'polypeptide(L)'
;MSDAPRAATMTEFLPFDRRFLAADHDFSVIGEGEIGGKAHGLAFIKRILAEKLPAERFAPIVVGIPKLTVITTQYFDLFMEENRLYDFLEEEHSDERIAHEFQRAELSPMLVGDLWSLVSQTRTPLAVRSSSLLEDALARPFAGIYETKMIPNNQPDPNVRFQKLIEAVKFVYASTFFQTAREYMRATGIEPHQEKMAVIIQEVIGERFGERFYPVISGVGRSYTYYAFGGAKPEDGVVNLALGLGKTIVDGGTSWTYSPRLPRSNPPYNSLRQLLDETQKTFWAVNMGRPPAHDPIKETEYLSAAALADAEYDDNLRLVASTYDGANDRLEMGTAGAGPRAITFAPLLVGRVLPLNEVISELLAIAKESLSADVEIEFAATLPKNGPIRFGFLQVRPMVVSREAVEIDDAEMSGDRVLLSSASVLGNGIHEDLRHIVYVKPDTFSLALSTKVAAELATINRALVEAGQPYLLIGFGRWGSSDPWLGIPVTWGQIGGARTIVEAMLEDMNVDLSQGSHFFHNINAFQVSYFSVRDPEKRIDWSWLAAQPTWKEKSFVRCVALNAPLCVKVDGRRSRGVILK
;
A
#
# COMPACT_ATOMS: atom_id res chain seq x y z
N MET A 1 -11.28 -32.83 7.32
CA MET A 1 -11.36 -32.25 8.68
C MET A 1 -10.25 -31.24 8.74
N SER A 2 -10.60 -29.97 8.49
CA SER A 2 -9.68 -28.85 8.34
C SER A 2 -9.45 -28.20 9.71
N ASP A 3 -8.22 -28.26 10.21
CA ASP A 3 -7.78 -27.36 11.28
C ASP A 3 -7.62 -25.96 10.68
N ALA A 4 -8.63 -25.12 10.87
CA ALA A 4 -8.45 -23.69 10.77
C ALA A 4 -7.42 -23.26 11.84
N PRO A 5 -6.53 -22.29 11.55
CA PRO A 5 -5.60 -21.80 12.55
C PRO A 5 -6.39 -21.29 13.76
N ARG A 6 -6.16 -21.90 14.93
CA ARG A 6 -6.71 -21.43 16.21
C ARG A 6 -6.32 -19.96 16.38
N ALA A 7 -7.32 -19.08 16.50
CA ALA A 7 -7.12 -17.71 16.96
C ALA A 7 -6.32 -17.76 18.27
N ALA A 8 -5.20 -17.05 18.32
CA ALA A 8 -4.41 -16.94 19.55
C ALA A 8 -5.29 -16.29 20.62
N THR A 9 -5.62 -17.02 21.67
CA THR A 9 -6.32 -16.47 22.83
C THR A 9 -5.45 -15.37 23.46
N MET A 10 -6.07 -14.25 23.89
CA MET A 10 -5.42 -13.09 24.54
C MET A 10 -4.39 -13.42 25.63
N THR A 11 -4.45 -14.63 26.21
CA THR A 11 -3.55 -15.18 27.22
C THR A 11 -2.08 -15.33 26.77
N GLU A 12 -1.74 -15.17 25.48
CA GLU A 12 -0.34 -15.25 25.00
C GLU A 12 0.40 -13.90 24.91
N PHE A 13 -0.27 -12.75 25.09
CA PHE A 13 0.38 -11.45 24.99
C PHE A 13 0.66 -10.82 26.35
N LEU A 14 1.82 -10.18 26.50
CA LEU A 14 2.20 -9.52 27.74
C LEU A 14 1.37 -8.25 27.96
N PRO A 15 0.62 -8.14 29.07
CA PRO A 15 -0.13 -6.93 29.38
C PRO A 15 0.83 -5.77 29.65
N PHE A 16 0.45 -4.57 29.21
CA PHE A 16 1.18 -3.36 29.52
C PHE A 16 1.06 -3.05 31.02
N ASP A 17 2.21 -2.95 31.70
CA ASP A 17 2.26 -2.64 33.13
C ASP A 17 3.06 -1.35 33.39
N ARG A 18 2.39 -0.36 33.99
CA ARG A 18 2.95 0.94 34.38
C ARG A 18 4.06 0.83 35.42
N ARG A 19 4.16 -0.28 36.17
CA ARG A 19 5.08 -0.50 37.30
C ARG A 19 6.25 -1.43 36.94
N PHE A 20 6.25 -2.07 35.77
CA PHE A 20 7.34 -2.93 35.24
C PHE A 20 8.30 -2.14 34.33
N LEU A 21 8.78 -1.00 34.85
CA LEU A 21 9.50 0.08 34.14
C LEU A 21 10.95 -0.28 33.70
N ALA A 22 11.28 -1.56 33.55
CA ALA A 22 12.63 -2.04 33.21
C ALA A 22 12.68 -3.26 32.27
N ALA A 23 11.55 -3.78 31.81
CA ALA A 23 11.54 -4.98 30.97
C ALA A 23 11.65 -4.64 29.48
N ASP A 24 12.64 -5.21 28.81
CA ASP A 24 12.89 -5.06 27.37
C ASP A 24 11.93 -5.92 26.55
N HIS A 25 10.64 -5.57 26.59
CA HIS A 25 9.61 -6.27 25.83
C HIS A 25 9.35 -5.53 24.52
N ASP A 26 9.64 -6.16 23.37
CA ASP A 26 9.37 -5.52 22.07
C ASP A 26 7.87 -5.52 21.70
N PHE A 27 7.00 -6.13 22.50
CA PHE A 27 5.56 -6.20 22.25
C PHE A 27 4.76 -6.13 23.56
N SER A 28 3.80 -5.21 23.65
CA SER A 28 2.94 -5.00 24.82
C SER A 28 1.51 -4.61 24.40
N VAL A 29 0.53 -4.83 25.28
CA VAL A 29 -0.89 -4.57 24.98
C VAL A 29 -1.55 -3.74 26.10
N ILE A 30 -2.21 -2.64 25.73
CA ILE A 30 -2.99 -1.78 26.61
C ILE A 30 -4.48 -2.09 26.42
N GLY A 31 -5.13 -2.57 27.47
CA GLY A 31 -6.56 -2.90 27.48
C GLY A 31 -6.84 -4.37 27.22
N GLU A 32 -8.14 -4.69 27.20
CA GLU A 32 -8.70 -6.01 26.92
C GLU A 32 -9.37 -6.02 25.53
N GLY A 33 -9.65 -7.20 24.98
CA GLY A 33 -10.21 -7.36 23.63
C GLY A 33 -9.14 -7.56 22.56
N GLU A 34 -9.55 -7.31 21.32
CA GLU A 34 -8.79 -7.69 20.13
C GLU A 34 -7.68 -6.68 19.81
N ILE A 35 -6.58 -7.17 19.21
CA ILE A 35 -5.43 -6.33 18.82
C ILE A 35 -5.42 -5.96 17.32
N GLY A 36 -6.37 -6.51 16.55
CA GLY A 36 -6.47 -6.29 15.11
C GLY A 36 -5.47 -7.10 14.29
N GLY A 37 -5.69 -7.11 12.97
CA GLY A 37 -4.96 -7.95 12.03
C GLY A 37 -3.45 -7.68 11.98
N LYS A 38 -3.05 -6.43 11.73
CA LYS A 38 -1.62 -6.06 11.66
C LYS A 38 -0.84 -6.47 12.91
N ALA A 39 -1.43 -6.24 14.08
CA ALA A 39 -0.79 -6.59 15.34
C ALA A 39 -0.68 -8.11 15.51
N HIS A 40 -1.71 -8.87 15.15
CA HIS A 40 -1.67 -10.33 15.14
C HIS A 40 -0.59 -10.87 14.17
N GLY A 41 -0.52 -10.35 12.95
CA GLY A 41 0.50 -10.73 11.97
C GLY A 41 1.93 -10.47 12.50
N LEU A 42 2.15 -9.31 13.14
CA LEU A 42 3.43 -8.98 13.77
C LEU A 42 3.76 -9.87 14.97
N ALA A 43 2.79 -10.14 15.85
CA ALA A 43 3.02 -11.00 17.00
C ALA A 43 3.31 -12.45 16.56
N PHE A 44 2.58 -12.94 15.56
CA PHE A 44 2.80 -14.24 14.94
C PHE A 44 4.20 -14.36 14.35
N ILE A 45 4.60 -13.42 13.49
CA ILE A 45 5.91 -13.48 12.83
C ILE A 45 7.06 -13.30 13.84
N LYS A 46 6.84 -12.54 14.94
CA LYS A 46 7.84 -12.41 16.02
C LYS A 46 8.26 -13.77 16.56
N ARG A 47 7.27 -14.60 16.90
CA ARG A 47 7.48 -15.95 17.44
C ARG A 47 8.19 -16.83 16.43
N ILE A 48 7.71 -16.83 15.19
CA ILE A 48 8.27 -17.64 14.11
C ILE A 48 9.73 -17.26 13.82
N LEU A 49 10.06 -15.97 13.79
CA LEU A 49 11.44 -15.52 13.57
C LEU A 49 12.37 -15.92 14.71
N ALA A 50 11.91 -15.83 15.96
CA ALA A 50 12.69 -16.29 17.11
C ALA A 50 13.00 -17.80 17.06
N GLU A 51 12.09 -18.60 16.49
CA GLU A 51 12.24 -20.05 16.34
C GLU A 51 13.09 -20.45 15.11
N LYS A 52 12.84 -19.83 13.96
CA LYS A 52 13.38 -20.24 12.65
C LYS A 52 14.60 -19.45 12.18
N LEU A 53 14.87 -18.27 12.75
CA LEU A 53 15.93 -17.38 12.28
C LEU A 53 16.98 -17.10 13.38
N PRO A 54 18.13 -17.82 13.36
CA PRO A 54 19.22 -17.56 14.30
C PRO A 54 19.74 -16.12 14.18
N ALA A 55 19.98 -15.46 15.31
CA ALA A 55 20.34 -14.04 15.36
C ALA A 55 21.60 -13.68 14.55
N GLU A 56 22.57 -14.60 14.43
CA GLU A 56 23.84 -14.36 13.73
C GLU A 56 23.81 -14.76 12.24
N ARG A 57 22.70 -15.34 11.75
CA ARG A 57 22.63 -15.93 10.41
C ARG A 57 22.97 -14.95 9.29
N PHE A 58 22.64 -13.68 9.47
CA PHE A 58 22.84 -12.62 8.46
C PHE A 58 23.72 -11.48 8.95
N ALA A 59 24.60 -11.73 9.94
CA ALA A 59 25.53 -10.71 10.44
C ALA A 59 26.26 -10.00 9.28
N PRO A 60 26.36 -8.65 9.29
CA PRO A 60 26.05 -7.74 10.40
C PRO A 60 24.59 -7.26 10.47
N ILE A 61 23.67 -7.84 9.69
CA ILE A 61 22.24 -7.50 9.71
C ILE A 61 21.55 -8.21 10.87
N VAL A 62 20.96 -7.43 11.77
CA VAL A 62 20.10 -7.89 12.86
C VAL A 62 18.65 -7.73 12.43
N VAL A 63 17.97 -8.86 12.28
CA VAL A 63 16.56 -8.91 11.91
C VAL A 63 15.71 -8.93 13.18
N GLY A 64 14.70 -8.07 13.24
CA GLY A 64 13.76 -8.04 14.36
C GLY A 64 12.50 -7.26 14.03
N ILE A 65 11.58 -7.20 15.00
CA ILE A 65 10.38 -6.36 14.91
C ILE A 65 10.64 -5.11 15.77
N PRO A 66 10.33 -3.91 15.27
CA PRO A 66 10.46 -2.70 16.08
C PRO A 66 9.56 -2.77 17.31
N LYS A 67 10.01 -2.19 18.42
CA LYS A 67 9.24 -2.19 19.67
C LYS A 67 7.88 -1.57 19.44
N LEU A 68 6.84 -2.23 19.94
CA LEU A 68 5.47 -1.78 19.74
C LEU A 68 4.57 -2.04 20.95
N THR A 69 3.57 -1.19 21.07
CA THR A 69 2.47 -1.31 22.03
C THR A 69 1.16 -1.22 21.27
N VAL A 70 0.20 -2.09 21.59
CA VAL A 70 -1.11 -2.11 20.94
C VAL A 70 -2.18 -1.65 21.92
N ILE A 71 -2.97 -0.66 21.53
CA ILE A 71 -4.22 -0.30 22.19
C ILE A 71 -5.30 -1.20 21.59
N THR A 72 -5.97 -1.99 22.43
CA THR A 72 -7.01 -2.93 21.98
C THR A 72 -8.29 -2.22 21.55
N THR A 73 -9.18 -2.98 20.90
CA THR A 73 -10.51 -2.48 20.47
C THR A 73 -11.41 -2.05 21.63
N GLN A 74 -11.18 -2.49 22.86
CA GLN A 74 -11.96 -2.03 24.02
C GLN A 74 -11.91 -0.50 24.16
N TYR A 75 -10.72 0.09 24.00
CA TYR A 75 -10.58 1.55 24.13
C TYR A 75 -11.17 2.30 22.94
N PHE A 76 -11.29 1.66 21.78
CA PHE A 76 -12.04 2.22 20.66
C PHE A 76 -13.54 2.25 20.98
N ASP A 77 -14.10 1.13 21.46
CA ASP A 77 -15.51 1.06 21.86
C ASP A 77 -15.85 2.12 22.92
N LEU A 78 -15.04 2.19 23.99
CA LEU A 78 -15.19 3.20 25.04
C LEU A 78 -15.12 4.63 24.48
N PHE A 79 -14.14 4.90 23.61
CA PHE A 79 -13.99 6.22 23.00
C PHE A 79 -15.21 6.61 22.17
N MET A 80 -15.77 5.69 21.40
CA MET A 80 -16.96 5.94 20.58
C MET A 80 -18.22 6.16 21.43
N GLU A 81 -18.40 5.35 22.47
CA GLU A 81 -19.57 5.41 23.37
C GLU A 81 -19.55 6.65 24.27
N GLU A 82 -18.45 6.91 25.00
CA GLU A 82 -18.35 8.01 25.96
C GLU A 82 -18.50 9.39 25.28
N ASN A 83 -18.09 9.49 24.02
CA ASN A 83 -18.16 10.72 23.24
C ASN A 83 -19.39 10.79 22.31
N ARG A 84 -20.26 9.77 22.31
CA ARG A 84 -21.46 9.67 21.44
C ARG A 84 -21.15 9.88 19.96
N LEU A 85 -20.01 9.35 19.50
CA LEU A 85 -19.54 9.57 18.13
C LEU A 85 -20.37 8.79 17.10
N TYR A 86 -21.01 7.68 17.49
CA TYR A 86 -21.93 6.96 16.60
C TYR A 86 -23.13 7.83 16.20
N ASP A 87 -23.75 8.54 17.16
CA ASP A 87 -24.86 9.48 16.89
C ASP A 87 -24.45 10.56 15.87
N PHE A 88 -23.23 11.09 16.00
CA PHE A 88 -22.67 12.07 15.08
C PHE A 88 -22.44 11.49 13.67
N LEU A 89 -22.09 10.21 13.57
CA LEU A 89 -21.81 9.55 12.29
C LEU A 89 -23.06 9.02 11.56
N GLU A 90 -24.26 9.21 12.11
CA GLU A 90 -25.53 8.91 11.41
C GLU A 90 -25.71 9.80 10.16
N GLU A 91 -25.16 11.01 10.19
CA GLU A 91 -25.15 11.94 9.06
C GLU A 91 -23.86 11.80 8.21
N GLU A 92 -23.96 12.12 6.91
CA GLU A 92 -22.76 12.20 6.08
C GLU A 92 -21.97 13.48 6.37
N HIS A 93 -20.72 13.33 6.79
CA HIS A 93 -19.78 14.43 7.02
C HIS A 93 -18.53 14.30 6.15
N SER A 94 -17.82 15.42 5.95
CA SER A 94 -16.51 15.40 5.30
C SER A 94 -15.44 14.86 6.25
N ASP A 95 -14.35 14.34 5.69
CA ASP A 95 -13.23 13.78 6.46
C ASP A 95 -12.65 14.81 7.43
N GLU A 96 -12.55 16.08 7.03
CA GLU A 96 -12.07 17.15 7.91
C GLU A 96 -13.01 17.38 9.10
N ARG A 97 -14.33 17.33 8.86
CA ARG A 97 -15.32 17.51 9.93
C ARG A 97 -15.29 16.34 10.92
N ILE A 98 -15.18 15.12 10.42
CA ILE A 98 -15.02 13.90 11.24
C ILE A 98 -13.74 14.01 12.06
N ALA A 99 -12.61 14.32 11.42
CA ALA A 99 -11.32 14.45 12.09
C ALA A 99 -11.37 15.50 13.20
N HIS A 100 -11.98 16.67 12.95
CA HIS A 100 -12.14 17.70 13.98
C HIS A 100 -13.00 17.24 15.16
N GLU A 101 -14.10 16.53 14.93
CA GLU A 101 -14.96 16.03 16.00
C GLU A 101 -14.20 14.99 16.87
N PHE A 102 -13.48 14.08 16.22
CA PHE A 102 -12.65 13.09 16.91
C PHE A 102 -11.48 13.72 17.67
N GLN A 103 -10.88 14.81 17.18
CA GLN A 103 -9.86 15.54 17.92
C GLN A 103 -10.42 16.19 19.20
N ARG A 104 -11.68 16.62 19.19
CA ARG A 104 -12.37 17.22 20.35
C ARG A 104 -12.82 16.20 21.40
N ALA A 105 -13.09 14.96 20.99
CA ALA A 105 -13.47 13.88 21.87
C ALA A 105 -12.40 13.55 22.93
N GLU A 106 -12.78 13.03 24.09
CA GLU A 106 -11.88 12.71 25.19
C GLU A 106 -11.52 11.21 25.19
N LEU A 107 -10.25 10.89 25.46
CA LEU A 107 -9.82 9.51 25.69
C LEU A 107 -10.08 9.13 27.16
N SER A 108 -10.41 7.85 27.39
CA SER A 108 -10.59 7.32 28.75
C SER A 108 -9.40 7.67 29.67
N PRO A 109 -9.63 8.12 30.93
CA PRO A 109 -8.58 8.47 31.87
C PRO A 109 -7.56 7.36 32.12
N MET A 110 -7.99 6.09 32.02
CA MET A 110 -7.09 4.95 32.12
C MET A 110 -6.09 4.96 30.95
N LEU A 111 -6.58 5.00 29.71
CA LEU A 111 -5.72 5.05 28.53
C LEU A 111 -4.77 6.24 28.54
N VAL A 112 -5.25 7.43 28.92
CA VAL A 112 -4.45 8.65 29.07
C VAL A 112 -3.25 8.41 29.98
N GLY A 113 -3.44 7.75 31.13
CA GLY A 113 -2.36 7.40 32.04
C GLY A 113 -1.34 6.40 31.48
N ASP A 114 -1.80 5.41 30.69
CA ASP A 114 -0.90 4.45 30.03
C ASP A 114 -0.06 5.11 28.93
N LEU A 115 -0.69 5.92 28.08
CA LEU A 115 -0.02 6.68 27.02
C LEU A 115 1.01 7.67 27.58
N TRP A 116 0.72 8.29 28.73
CA TRP A 116 1.67 9.16 29.43
C TRP A 116 2.92 8.39 29.87
N SER A 117 2.72 7.20 30.43
CA SER A 117 3.82 6.33 30.85
C SER A 117 4.71 5.92 29.67
N LEU A 118 4.10 5.56 28.54
CA LEU A 118 4.78 5.16 27.31
C LEU A 118 5.65 6.30 26.73
N VAL A 119 5.06 7.49 26.56
CA VAL A 119 5.75 8.64 25.94
C VAL A 119 6.81 9.28 26.84
N SER A 120 6.69 9.09 28.16
CA SER A 120 7.69 9.56 29.13
C SER A 120 9.01 8.80 29.00
N GLN A 121 8.96 7.55 28.54
CA GLN A 121 10.11 6.65 28.43
C GLN A 121 10.72 6.63 27.02
N THR A 122 9.97 7.08 26.01
CA THR A 122 10.36 6.98 24.61
C THR A 122 10.68 8.36 24.01
N ARG A 123 11.80 8.47 23.31
CA ARG A 123 12.23 9.69 22.60
C ARG A 123 12.55 9.47 21.11
N THR A 124 12.32 8.27 20.63
CA THR A 124 12.42 7.92 19.21
C THR A 124 11.09 8.27 18.52
N PRO A 125 11.11 8.59 17.21
CA PRO A 125 9.89 8.76 16.44
C PRO A 125 8.98 7.53 16.52
N LEU A 126 7.67 7.78 16.54
CA LEU A 126 6.64 6.76 16.67
C LEU A 126 5.71 6.78 15.47
N ALA A 127 5.38 5.61 14.94
CA ALA A 127 4.29 5.41 14.00
C ALA A 127 3.05 4.94 14.77
N VAL A 128 1.97 5.71 14.67
CA VAL A 128 0.65 5.35 15.21
C VAL A 128 -0.18 4.82 14.04
N ARG A 129 -0.40 3.50 14.03
CA ARG A 129 -0.97 2.75 12.90
C ARG A 129 -2.31 2.15 13.29
N SER A 130 -3.25 2.20 12.37
CA SER A 130 -4.49 1.42 12.40
C SER A 130 -4.21 -0.09 12.40
N SER A 131 -4.98 -0.87 13.16
CA SER A 131 -5.01 -2.34 13.14
C SER A 131 -6.48 -2.77 13.24
N SER A 132 -7.13 -2.89 12.08
CA SER A 132 -8.57 -3.23 12.03
C SER A 132 -8.79 -4.74 12.25
N LEU A 133 -9.96 -5.11 12.75
CA LEU A 133 -10.36 -6.52 12.86
C LEU A 133 -10.61 -7.18 11.51
N LEU A 134 -11.14 -6.41 10.56
CA LEU A 134 -11.51 -6.91 9.24
C LEU A 134 -10.33 -6.94 8.28
N GLU A 135 -9.19 -6.35 8.69
CA GLU A 135 -7.99 -6.22 7.88
C GLU A 135 -7.40 -7.55 7.38
N ASP A 136 -7.56 -8.61 8.19
CA ASP A 136 -7.03 -9.95 7.92
C ASP A 136 -8.12 -11.02 7.74
N ALA A 137 -9.39 -10.61 7.52
CA ALA A 137 -10.42 -11.56 7.13
C ALA A 137 -10.05 -12.15 5.76
N LEU A 138 -9.57 -13.41 5.79
CA LEU A 138 -8.89 -14.20 4.73
C LEU A 138 -9.52 -14.20 3.32
N ALA A 139 -10.67 -13.57 3.10
CA ALA A 139 -11.39 -13.50 1.84
C ALA A 139 -11.50 -12.09 1.23
N ARG A 140 -11.12 -11.01 1.94
CA ARG A 140 -11.31 -9.62 1.47
C ARG A 140 -10.19 -8.71 1.98
N PRO A 141 -9.09 -8.54 1.24
CA PRO A 141 -7.95 -7.79 1.75
C PRO A 141 -8.27 -6.30 1.82
N PHE A 142 -8.14 -5.76 3.04
CA PHE A 142 -8.51 -4.40 3.48
C PHE A 142 -7.30 -3.44 3.44
N ALA A 143 -6.35 -3.67 2.54
CA ALA A 143 -5.02 -3.07 2.64
C ALA A 143 -5.06 -1.54 2.42
N GLY A 144 -4.47 -0.78 3.35
CA GLY A 144 -4.14 0.65 3.20
C GLY A 144 -5.32 1.62 3.17
N ILE A 145 -6.50 1.19 3.61
CA ILE A 145 -7.71 2.04 3.69
C ILE A 145 -7.63 3.03 4.85
N TYR A 146 -6.94 2.63 5.92
CA TYR A 146 -6.84 3.39 7.16
C TYR A 146 -5.49 4.08 7.27
N GLU A 147 -5.50 5.26 7.87
CA GLU A 147 -4.34 6.13 7.93
C GLU A 147 -3.32 5.68 8.98
N THR A 148 -2.09 6.18 8.83
CA THR A 148 -1.01 6.05 9.81
C THR A 148 -0.43 7.42 10.07
N LYS A 149 -0.31 7.82 11.35
CA LYS A 149 0.29 9.11 11.71
C LYS A 149 1.64 8.89 12.39
N MET A 150 2.70 9.42 11.78
CA MET A 150 4.04 9.40 12.38
C MET A 150 4.30 10.69 13.14
N ILE A 151 4.84 10.57 14.35
CA ILE A 151 5.20 11.70 15.22
C ILE A 151 6.70 11.68 15.53
N PRO A 152 7.36 12.84 15.64
CA PRO A 152 8.81 12.91 15.83
C PRO A 152 9.24 12.56 17.24
N ASN A 153 8.35 12.78 18.22
CA ASN A 153 8.52 12.39 19.62
C ASN A 153 9.90 12.81 20.21
N ASN A 154 10.40 13.98 19.80
CA ASN A 154 11.75 14.47 20.12
C ASN A 154 11.74 15.77 20.94
N GLN A 155 10.57 16.32 21.27
CA GLN A 155 10.44 17.55 22.04
C GLN A 155 10.95 17.34 23.49
N PRO A 156 11.66 18.30 24.08
CA PRO A 156 12.17 18.16 25.45
C PRO A 156 11.07 17.91 26.48
N ASP A 157 9.97 18.66 26.37
CA ASP A 157 8.81 18.56 27.26
C ASP A 157 7.97 17.30 26.95
N PRO A 158 7.84 16.36 27.90
CA PRO A 158 6.97 15.19 27.77
C PRO A 158 5.50 15.54 27.49
N ASN A 159 5.00 16.69 27.98
CA ASN A 159 3.62 17.12 27.73
C ASN A 159 3.36 17.36 26.25
N VAL A 160 4.30 18.00 25.56
CA VAL A 160 4.17 18.24 24.11
C VAL A 160 4.21 16.92 23.34
N ARG A 161 5.10 15.99 23.74
CA ARG A 161 5.16 14.67 23.10
C ARG A 161 3.87 13.87 23.33
N PHE A 162 3.33 13.95 24.54
CA PHE A 162 2.08 13.30 24.91
C PHE A 162 0.88 13.82 24.13
N GLN A 163 0.74 15.15 24.00
CA GLN A 163 -0.32 15.76 23.20
C GLN A 163 -0.31 15.23 21.76
N LYS A 164 0.86 15.21 21.12
CA LYS A 164 1.01 14.68 19.75
C LYS A 164 0.63 13.21 19.63
N LEU A 165 0.93 12.40 20.65
CA LEU A 165 0.55 10.99 20.68
C LEU A 165 -0.96 10.82 20.78
N ILE A 166 -1.62 11.59 21.66
CA ILE A 166 -3.10 11.58 21.77
C ILE A 166 -3.74 12.00 20.45
N GLU A 167 -3.26 13.10 19.86
CA GLU A 167 -3.77 13.60 18.57
C GLU A 167 -3.62 12.56 17.47
N ALA A 168 -2.48 11.85 17.43
CA ALA A 168 -2.24 10.78 16.47
C ALA A 168 -3.18 9.58 16.69
N VAL A 169 -3.43 9.15 17.93
CA VAL A 169 -4.39 8.07 18.24
C VAL A 169 -5.80 8.46 17.80
N LYS A 170 -6.26 9.66 18.14
CA LYS A 170 -7.57 10.18 17.73
C LYS A 170 -7.72 10.30 16.22
N PHE A 171 -6.66 10.73 15.53
CA PHE A 171 -6.64 10.79 14.07
C PHE A 171 -6.80 9.40 13.43
N VAL A 172 -6.10 8.39 13.97
CA VAL A 172 -6.25 7.01 13.50
C VAL A 172 -7.66 6.49 13.74
N TYR A 173 -8.27 6.76 14.90
CA TYR A 173 -9.68 6.42 15.13
C TYR A 173 -10.64 7.13 14.17
N ALA A 174 -10.39 8.40 13.85
CA ALA A 174 -11.19 9.14 12.88
C ALA A 174 -11.09 8.53 11.48
N SER A 175 -9.91 8.04 11.10
CA SER A 175 -9.67 7.46 9.77
C SER A 175 -10.51 6.23 9.47
N THR A 176 -11.03 5.54 10.50
CA THR A 176 -12.00 4.45 10.36
C THR A 176 -13.28 4.89 9.63
N PHE A 177 -13.61 6.18 9.71
CA PHE A 177 -14.84 6.76 9.17
C PHE A 177 -14.59 7.75 8.02
N PHE A 178 -13.38 7.83 7.50
CA PHE A 178 -13.09 8.65 6.31
C PHE A 178 -13.78 8.09 5.07
N GLN A 179 -13.91 8.92 4.04
CA GLN A 179 -14.63 8.62 2.82
C GLN A 179 -14.17 7.30 2.19
N THR A 180 -12.86 7.10 2.06
CA THR A 180 -12.27 5.86 1.50
C THR A 180 -12.69 4.62 2.28
N ALA A 181 -12.69 4.69 3.62
CA ALA A 181 -13.11 3.58 4.48
C ALA A 181 -14.61 3.31 4.38
N ARG A 182 -15.43 4.36 4.40
CA ARG A 182 -16.90 4.25 4.26
C ARG A 182 -17.31 3.69 2.90
N GLU A 183 -16.65 4.13 1.82
CA GLU A 183 -16.90 3.62 0.46
C GLU A 183 -16.54 2.14 0.37
N TYR A 184 -15.43 1.72 0.97
CA TYR A 184 -15.06 0.31 1.05
C TYR A 184 -16.09 -0.52 1.82
N MET A 185 -16.50 -0.06 3.01
CA MET A 185 -17.48 -0.77 3.85
C MET A 185 -18.80 -0.97 3.09
N ARG A 186 -19.26 0.05 2.35
CA ARG A 186 -20.42 -0.06 1.46
C ARG A 186 -20.23 -1.08 0.34
N ALA A 187 -19.08 -1.04 -0.35
CA ALA A 187 -18.78 -1.97 -1.44
C ALA A 187 -18.72 -3.45 -0.97
N THR A 188 -18.45 -3.66 0.31
CA THR A 188 -18.35 -4.99 0.93
C THR A 188 -19.61 -5.38 1.73
N GLY A 189 -20.56 -4.47 1.92
CA GLY A 189 -21.76 -4.70 2.74
C GLY A 189 -21.47 -4.84 4.24
N ILE A 190 -20.36 -4.27 4.72
CA ILE A 190 -20.01 -4.19 6.13
C ILE A 190 -20.67 -2.95 6.72
N GLU A 191 -21.36 -3.10 7.85
CA GLU A 191 -21.92 -1.95 8.56
C GLU A 191 -20.81 -1.19 9.31
N PRO A 192 -20.79 0.15 9.29
CA PRO A 192 -19.74 0.94 9.95
C PRO A 192 -19.53 0.62 11.44
N HIS A 193 -20.59 0.20 12.13
CA HIS A 193 -20.53 -0.13 13.57
C HIS A 193 -19.89 -1.50 13.85
N GLN A 194 -19.69 -2.34 12.82
CA GLN A 194 -19.03 -3.64 12.95
C GLN A 194 -17.51 -3.52 12.85
N GLU A 195 -17.01 -2.44 12.23
CA GLU A 195 -15.59 -2.18 12.14
C GLU A 195 -15.07 -1.62 13.46
N LYS A 196 -14.03 -2.27 14.01
CA LYS A 196 -13.38 -1.84 15.25
C LYS A 196 -11.90 -1.66 15.00
N MET A 197 -11.35 -0.63 15.63
CA MET A 197 -9.97 -0.22 15.40
C MET A 197 -9.12 -0.42 16.64
N ALA A 198 -8.18 -1.36 16.57
CA ALA A 198 -7.03 -1.35 17.47
C ALA A 198 -5.95 -0.39 16.92
N VAL A 199 -5.06 0.10 17.78
CA VAL A 199 -4.02 1.07 17.40
C VAL A 199 -2.65 0.56 17.81
N ILE A 200 -1.74 0.46 16.85
CA ILE A 200 -0.34 0.09 17.09
C ILE A 200 0.47 1.37 17.24
N ILE A 201 1.16 1.52 18.36
CA ILE A 201 2.19 2.54 18.58
C ILE A 201 3.55 1.85 18.46
N GLN A 202 4.28 2.12 17.38
CA GLN A 202 5.50 1.41 17.02
C GLN A 202 6.69 2.36 16.84
N GLU A 203 7.89 1.96 17.27
CA GLU A 203 9.14 2.66 16.95
C GLU A 203 9.34 2.74 15.43
N VAL A 204 9.59 3.94 14.88
CA VAL A 204 9.96 4.08 13.48
C VAL A 204 11.41 3.60 13.29
N ILE A 205 11.62 2.66 12.37
CA ILE A 205 12.96 2.25 11.96
C ILE A 205 13.60 3.37 11.15
N GLY A 206 14.72 3.88 11.63
CA GLY A 206 15.45 4.95 10.97
C GLY A 206 16.59 5.47 11.81
N GLU A 207 17.33 6.41 11.23
CA GLU A 207 18.41 7.14 11.89
C GLU A 207 18.17 8.64 11.73
N ARG A 208 18.72 9.43 12.65
CA ARG A 208 18.61 10.88 12.62
C ARG A 208 19.76 11.49 11.82
N PHE A 209 19.41 12.28 10.80
CA PHE A 209 20.33 13.06 9.98
C PHE A 209 19.92 14.53 10.04
N GLY A 210 20.51 15.27 10.98
CA GLY A 210 20.14 16.66 11.26
C GLY A 210 18.67 16.80 11.68
N GLU A 211 17.87 17.42 10.81
CA GLU A 211 16.43 17.64 10.99
C GLU A 211 15.56 16.55 10.37
N ARG A 212 16.15 15.49 9.82
CA ARG A 212 15.42 14.37 9.18
C ARG A 212 15.63 13.09 9.97
N PHE A 213 14.60 12.25 10.02
CA PHE A 213 14.72 10.88 10.52
C PHE A 213 14.07 9.91 9.54
N TYR A 214 14.85 8.97 9.00
CA TYR A 214 14.39 8.02 8.00
C TYR A 214 15.25 6.75 7.96
N PRO A 215 14.71 5.61 7.50
CA PRO A 215 15.50 4.45 7.14
C PRO A 215 16.15 4.66 5.78
N VAL A 216 17.38 4.17 5.60
CA VAL A 216 18.06 4.24 4.30
C VAL A 216 17.36 3.36 3.26
N ILE A 217 16.68 2.30 3.71
CA ILE A 217 15.93 1.39 2.85
C ILE A 217 14.55 1.17 3.46
N SER A 218 13.51 1.31 2.66
CA SER A 218 12.19 0.71 2.91
C SER A 218 11.83 -0.22 1.76
N GLY A 219 11.00 -1.23 2.04
CA GLY A 219 10.65 -2.20 1.02
C GLY A 219 9.36 -2.95 1.26
N VAL A 220 8.78 -3.40 0.15
CA VAL A 220 7.62 -4.30 0.10
C VAL A 220 8.01 -5.51 -0.74
N GLY A 221 7.99 -6.70 -0.14
CA GLY A 221 8.27 -7.96 -0.81
C GLY A 221 7.01 -8.81 -0.96
N ARG A 222 6.83 -9.45 -2.11
CA ARG A 222 5.73 -10.38 -2.39
C ARG A 222 6.30 -11.70 -2.86
N SER A 223 5.79 -12.80 -2.33
CA SER A 223 6.22 -14.14 -2.72
C SER A 223 5.66 -14.60 -4.07
N TYR A 224 4.74 -13.84 -4.65
CA TYR A 224 4.12 -14.12 -5.94
C TYR A 224 3.83 -12.82 -6.69
N THR A 225 4.06 -12.80 -8.01
CA THR A 225 3.65 -11.70 -8.89
C THR A 225 3.17 -12.23 -10.24
N TYR A 226 2.08 -11.68 -10.79
CA TYR A 226 1.69 -12.01 -12.16
C TYR A 226 2.59 -11.33 -13.23
N TYR A 227 3.51 -10.46 -12.80
CA TYR A 227 4.36 -9.64 -13.67
C TYR A 227 5.83 -9.89 -13.43
N ALA A 228 6.22 -11.15 -13.57
CA ALA A 228 7.62 -11.50 -13.52
C ALA A 228 8.34 -10.92 -14.76
N PHE A 229 9.48 -10.28 -14.55
CA PHE A 229 10.30 -9.68 -15.61
C PHE A 229 11.73 -10.22 -15.56
N GLY A 230 12.52 -9.93 -16.60
CA GLY A 230 13.93 -10.32 -16.64
C GLY A 230 14.16 -11.84 -16.56
N GLY A 231 13.20 -12.63 -17.07
CA GLY A 231 13.23 -14.09 -17.05
C GLY A 231 12.77 -14.74 -15.73
N ALA A 232 12.34 -13.95 -14.74
CA ALA A 232 11.73 -14.47 -13.53
C ALA A 232 10.39 -15.16 -13.83
N LYS A 233 9.99 -16.08 -12.96
CA LYS A 233 8.66 -16.69 -12.95
C LYS A 233 7.75 -16.01 -11.93
N PRO A 234 6.42 -16.13 -12.04
CA PRO A 234 5.50 -15.59 -11.06
C PRO A 234 5.81 -15.99 -9.61
N GLU A 235 6.21 -17.25 -9.40
CA GLU A 235 6.56 -17.82 -8.10
C GLU A 235 7.92 -17.35 -7.56
N ASP A 236 8.74 -16.67 -8.37
CA ASP A 236 9.99 -16.08 -7.94
C ASP A 236 9.78 -14.79 -7.14
N GLY A 237 8.54 -14.26 -7.12
CA GLY A 237 8.16 -13.08 -6.35
C GLY A 237 8.72 -11.76 -6.90
N VAL A 238 8.38 -10.68 -6.20
CA VAL A 238 8.82 -9.31 -6.53
C VAL A 238 9.09 -8.52 -5.27
N VAL A 239 10.11 -7.66 -5.29
CA VAL A 239 10.47 -6.74 -4.21
C VAL A 239 10.56 -5.34 -4.78
N ASN A 240 9.92 -4.38 -4.12
CA ASN A 240 10.06 -2.96 -4.36
C ASN A 240 10.89 -2.35 -3.24
N LEU A 241 11.90 -1.57 -3.57
CA LEU A 241 12.76 -0.85 -2.62
C LEU A 241 12.69 0.65 -2.86
N ALA A 242 12.69 1.44 -1.79
CA ALA A 242 12.76 2.89 -1.86
C ALA A 242 13.73 3.44 -0.81
N LEU A 243 14.31 4.61 -1.11
CA LEU A 243 15.03 5.42 -0.13
C LEU A 243 14.00 6.14 0.76
N GLY A 244 14.28 6.21 2.07
CA GLY A 244 13.43 6.89 3.04
C GLY A 244 12.27 6.03 3.53
N LEU A 245 11.26 6.68 4.14
CA LEU A 245 10.10 6.00 4.71
C LEU A 245 9.30 5.23 3.65
N GLY A 246 8.72 4.09 4.06
CA GLY A 246 7.93 3.21 3.19
C GLY A 246 6.68 3.84 2.57
N LYS A 247 6.28 5.03 3.04
CA LYS A 247 5.22 5.84 2.43
C LYS A 247 5.43 6.05 0.93
N THR A 248 6.68 6.16 0.47
CA THR A 248 7.00 6.24 -0.97
C THR A 248 6.44 5.05 -1.74
N ILE A 249 6.58 3.84 -1.21
CA ILE A 249 6.09 2.63 -1.88
C ILE A 249 4.57 2.56 -1.74
N VAL A 250 4.05 2.70 -0.51
CA VAL A 250 2.61 2.58 -0.21
C VAL A 250 1.75 3.55 -1.04
N ASP A 251 2.21 4.79 -1.19
CA ASP A 251 1.52 5.82 -1.99
C ASP A 251 1.72 5.65 -3.50
N GLY A 252 2.45 4.62 -3.95
CA GLY A 252 2.71 4.35 -5.36
C GLY A 252 3.73 5.27 -6.02
N GLY A 253 4.63 5.85 -5.22
CA GLY A 253 5.76 6.62 -5.70
C GLY A 253 6.82 5.75 -6.36
N THR A 254 7.85 6.42 -6.89
CA THR A 254 8.98 5.76 -7.57
C THR A 254 9.74 4.84 -6.62
N SER A 255 9.89 3.57 -7.02
CA SER A 255 10.66 2.56 -6.29
C SER A 255 11.45 1.67 -7.27
N TRP A 256 12.49 1.02 -6.76
CA TRP A 256 13.29 0.07 -7.51
C TRP A 256 12.72 -1.34 -7.36
N THR A 257 12.22 -1.89 -8.46
CA THR A 257 11.57 -3.21 -8.48
C THR A 257 12.53 -4.29 -8.96
N TYR A 258 12.61 -5.44 -8.28
CA TYR A 258 13.43 -6.57 -8.71
C TYR A 258 12.83 -7.91 -8.25
N SER A 259 13.25 -9.03 -8.85
CA SER A 259 12.87 -10.37 -8.37
C SER A 259 13.89 -10.86 -7.33
N PRO A 260 13.46 -11.29 -6.12
CA PRO A 260 14.38 -11.79 -5.09
C PRO A 260 15.18 -13.03 -5.54
N ARG A 261 14.66 -13.80 -6.50
CA ARG A 261 15.39 -14.93 -7.10
C ARG A 261 16.48 -14.50 -8.09
N LEU A 262 16.29 -13.36 -8.75
CA LEU A 262 17.16 -12.80 -9.79
C LEU A 262 17.53 -11.33 -9.47
N PRO A 263 18.24 -11.05 -8.35
CA PRO A 263 18.51 -9.68 -7.90
C PRO A 263 19.43 -8.87 -8.82
N ARG A 264 20.10 -9.53 -9.76
CA ARG A 264 20.99 -8.90 -10.75
C ARG A 264 20.28 -8.48 -12.03
N SER A 265 19.06 -8.93 -12.23
CA SER A 265 18.26 -8.52 -13.39
C SER A 265 17.77 -7.09 -13.15
N ASN A 266 18.20 -6.16 -14.00
CA ASN A 266 17.71 -4.79 -13.90
C ASN A 266 16.20 -4.74 -14.24
N PRO A 267 15.47 -3.77 -13.66
CA PRO A 267 14.15 -3.43 -14.15
C PRO A 267 14.21 -3.09 -15.65
N PRO A 268 13.11 -3.30 -16.39
CA PRO A 268 13.08 -3.16 -17.84
C PRO A 268 13.08 -1.68 -18.28
N TYR A 269 14.17 -0.96 -18.06
CA TYR A 269 14.37 0.37 -18.65
C TYR A 269 14.90 0.24 -20.08
N ASN A 270 14.31 0.99 -21.02
CA ASN A 270 14.71 0.94 -22.43
C ASN A 270 16.03 1.69 -22.70
N SER A 271 16.46 2.57 -21.79
CA SER A 271 17.73 3.29 -21.86
C SER A 271 18.19 3.80 -20.48
N LEU A 272 19.47 4.14 -20.35
CA LEU A 272 19.99 4.80 -19.14
C LEU A 272 19.39 6.19 -18.91
N ARG A 273 19.05 6.89 -19.99
CA ARG A 273 18.36 8.18 -19.92
C ARG A 273 17.00 8.03 -19.26
N GLN A 274 16.22 7.04 -19.70
CA GLN A 274 14.92 6.71 -19.09
C GLN A 274 15.09 6.40 -17.60
N LEU A 275 16.08 5.59 -17.23
CA LEU A 275 16.37 5.29 -15.83
C LEU A 275 16.65 6.55 -15.00
N LEU A 276 17.44 7.50 -15.52
CA LEU A 276 17.73 8.76 -14.82
C LEU A 276 16.51 9.68 -14.69
N ASP A 277 15.64 9.67 -15.70
CA ASP A 277 14.42 10.47 -15.68
C ASP A 277 13.39 9.91 -14.69
N GLU A 278 13.32 8.58 -14.59
CA GLU A 278 12.33 7.83 -13.79
C GLU A 278 12.83 7.37 -12.42
N THR A 279 14.11 7.57 -12.08
CA THR A 279 14.64 7.20 -10.76
C THR A 279 14.07 8.07 -9.64
N GLN A 280 14.13 7.58 -8.40
CA GLN A 280 13.61 8.29 -7.23
C GLN A 280 14.39 9.59 -6.99
N LYS A 281 13.70 10.73 -7.06
CA LYS A 281 14.28 12.09 -6.87
C LYS A 281 14.02 12.66 -5.48
N THR A 282 12.96 12.20 -4.81
CA THR A 282 12.53 12.65 -3.50
C THR A 282 12.23 11.47 -2.58
N PHE A 283 12.30 11.68 -1.27
CA PHE A 283 11.97 10.66 -0.28
C PHE A 283 11.29 11.27 0.94
N TRP A 284 10.53 10.46 1.66
CA TRP A 284 9.87 10.86 2.90
C TRP A 284 10.77 10.63 4.12
N ALA A 285 10.76 11.59 5.04
CA ALA A 285 11.40 11.52 6.35
C ALA A 285 10.51 12.13 7.44
N VAL A 286 10.66 11.67 8.68
CA VAL A 286 10.05 12.31 9.85
C VAL A 286 10.81 13.60 10.14
N ASN A 287 10.08 14.72 10.26
CA ASN A 287 10.67 16.02 10.57
C ASN A 287 11.07 16.10 12.06
N MET A 288 12.38 16.14 12.30
CA MET A 288 13.01 16.29 13.61
C MET A 288 13.43 17.73 13.92
N GLY A 289 13.24 18.67 12.98
CA GLY A 289 13.58 20.07 13.10
C GLY A 289 12.48 20.89 13.77
N ARG A 290 12.27 22.11 13.28
CA ARG A 290 11.22 22.99 13.79
C ARG A 290 9.84 22.33 13.60
N PRO A 291 9.00 22.26 14.66
CA PRO A 291 7.63 21.80 14.52
C PRO A 291 6.89 22.61 13.45
N PRO A 292 6.15 21.93 12.55
CA PRO A 292 5.33 22.59 11.54
C PRO A 292 4.15 23.32 12.20
N ALA A 293 3.36 24.03 11.38
CA ALA A 293 2.09 24.57 11.84
C ALA A 293 1.21 23.42 12.36
N HIS A 294 0.58 23.65 13.51
CA HIS A 294 -0.28 22.67 14.16
C HIS A 294 -1.45 22.31 13.25
N ASP A 295 -1.56 21.03 12.89
CA ASP A 295 -2.60 20.49 12.03
C ASP A 295 -2.85 19.01 12.38
N PRO A 296 -3.57 18.74 13.48
CA PRO A 296 -3.73 17.39 14.01
C PRO A 296 -4.57 16.48 13.11
N ILE A 297 -5.29 17.06 12.14
CA ILE A 297 -6.11 16.33 11.16
C ILE A 297 -5.35 15.97 9.88
N LYS A 298 -4.09 16.41 9.73
CA LYS A 298 -3.25 16.06 8.58
C LYS A 298 -2.36 14.87 8.89
N GLU A 299 -2.42 13.82 8.06
CA GLU A 299 -1.58 12.62 8.19
C GLU A 299 -0.08 12.97 8.09
N THR A 300 0.29 13.76 7.09
CA THR A 300 1.67 14.20 6.84
C THR A 300 2.15 15.37 7.72
N GLU A 301 1.42 15.74 8.79
CA GLU A 301 1.74 16.91 9.64
C GLU A 301 3.24 16.96 9.99
N TYR A 302 3.82 15.83 10.42
CA TYR A 302 5.22 15.74 10.82
C TYR A 302 6.13 15.04 9.80
N LEU A 303 5.66 14.86 8.56
CA LEU A 303 6.46 14.30 7.48
C LEU A 303 7.01 15.41 6.60
N SER A 304 8.22 15.19 6.09
CA SER A 304 8.90 16.09 5.17
C SER A 304 9.35 15.31 3.94
N ALA A 305 9.11 15.88 2.77
CA ALA A 305 9.71 15.40 1.53
C ALA A 305 11.09 16.05 1.38
N ALA A 306 12.13 15.23 1.24
CA ALA A 306 13.50 15.65 1.04
C ALA A 306 13.97 15.25 -0.36
N ALA A 307 14.94 16.00 -0.91
CA ALA A 307 15.49 15.73 -2.24
C ALA A 307 16.67 14.75 -2.14
N LEU A 308 17.01 14.09 -3.24
CA LEU A 308 18.14 13.16 -3.27
C LEU A 308 19.47 13.79 -2.82
N ALA A 309 19.67 15.09 -3.10
CA ALA A 309 20.82 15.86 -2.64
C ALA A 309 20.93 15.94 -1.10
N ASP A 310 19.80 15.94 -0.39
CA ASP A 310 19.78 15.90 1.09
C ASP A 310 20.34 14.56 1.60
N ALA A 311 19.94 13.45 0.99
CA ALA A 311 20.46 12.12 1.36
C ALA A 311 21.93 11.93 0.96
N GLU A 312 22.38 12.60 -0.10
CA GLU A 312 23.80 12.64 -0.47
C GLU A 312 24.62 13.41 0.58
N TYR A 313 24.11 14.55 1.05
CA TYR A 313 24.70 15.30 2.17
C TYR A 313 24.73 14.48 3.47
N ASP A 314 23.69 13.68 3.71
CA ASP A 314 23.62 12.76 4.86
C ASP A 314 24.60 11.56 4.73
N ASP A 315 25.28 11.40 3.59
CA ASP A 315 26.19 10.29 3.25
C ASP A 315 25.55 8.89 3.33
N ASN A 316 24.26 8.81 2.98
CA ASN A 316 23.47 7.57 3.01
C ASN A 316 23.28 6.92 1.63
N LEU A 317 23.71 7.58 0.55
CA LEU A 317 23.52 7.08 -0.81
C LEU A 317 24.50 5.99 -1.22
N ARG A 318 25.61 5.83 -0.50
CA ARG A 318 26.74 4.95 -0.88
C ARG A 318 26.32 3.51 -1.23
N LEU A 319 25.34 2.96 -0.53
CA LEU A 319 24.88 1.58 -0.72
C LEU A 319 23.61 1.46 -1.57
N VAL A 320 22.92 2.57 -1.86
CA VAL A 320 21.61 2.55 -2.53
C VAL A 320 21.62 3.22 -3.91
N ALA A 321 22.62 4.03 -4.21
CA ALA A 321 22.73 4.73 -5.49
C ALA A 321 23.79 4.13 -6.42
N SER A 322 23.60 4.37 -7.72
CA SER A 322 24.61 4.32 -8.76
C SER A 322 24.83 5.74 -9.30
N THR A 323 26.01 5.99 -9.86
CA THR A 323 26.38 7.25 -10.49
C THR A 323 26.46 7.08 -11.99
N TYR A 324 25.85 7.99 -12.73
CA TYR A 324 25.97 8.00 -14.19
C TYR A 324 27.26 8.69 -14.63
N ASP A 325 28.09 7.94 -15.36
CA ASP A 325 29.27 8.43 -16.05
C ASP A 325 28.91 8.77 -17.49
N GLY A 326 28.72 10.06 -17.75
CA GLY A 326 28.35 10.56 -19.07
C GLY A 326 29.45 10.44 -20.13
N ALA A 327 30.72 10.25 -19.74
CA ALA A 327 31.82 10.09 -20.69
C ALA A 327 31.82 8.69 -21.33
N ASN A 328 31.39 7.68 -20.57
CA ASN A 328 31.36 6.28 -21.01
C ASN A 328 29.93 5.72 -21.17
N ASP A 329 28.90 6.56 -21.01
CA ASP A 329 27.47 6.21 -21.04
C ASP A 329 27.14 4.96 -20.23
N ARG A 330 27.52 4.98 -18.94
CA ARG A 330 27.36 3.83 -18.03
C ARG A 330 26.97 4.25 -16.62
N LEU A 331 26.43 3.30 -15.86
CA LEU A 331 26.23 3.44 -14.42
C LEU A 331 27.35 2.76 -13.64
N GLU A 332 28.00 3.51 -12.76
CA GLU A 332 28.97 3.03 -11.80
C GLU A 332 28.29 2.83 -10.43
N MET A 333 28.59 1.72 -9.74
CA MET A 333 27.97 1.45 -8.43
C MET A 333 28.48 2.44 -7.37
N GLY A 334 27.57 2.93 -6.53
CA GLY A 334 27.88 3.86 -5.45
C GLY A 334 27.97 5.32 -5.93
N THR A 335 28.61 6.15 -5.11
CA THR A 335 28.63 7.62 -5.23
C THR A 335 30.00 8.21 -5.52
N ALA A 336 31.02 7.37 -5.78
CA ALA A 336 32.41 7.81 -5.92
C ALA A 336 32.67 8.62 -7.21
N GLY A 337 31.97 8.29 -8.32
CA GLY A 337 32.10 8.98 -9.59
C GLY A 337 31.51 10.40 -9.56
N ALA A 338 31.88 11.23 -10.54
CA ALA A 338 31.23 12.52 -10.78
C ALA A 338 30.06 12.32 -11.74
N GLY A 339 28.85 12.75 -11.36
CA GLY A 339 27.68 12.65 -12.22
C GLY A 339 26.36 12.57 -11.45
N PRO A 340 25.21 12.57 -12.15
CA PRO A 340 23.91 12.46 -11.51
C PRO A 340 23.74 11.08 -10.86
N ARG A 341 23.00 11.06 -9.75
CA ARG A 341 22.73 9.85 -8.96
C ARG A 341 21.43 9.21 -9.42
N ALA A 342 21.41 7.88 -9.47
CA ALA A 342 20.22 7.07 -9.64
C ALA A 342 20.08 6.09 -8.49
N ILE A 343 18.88 5.97 -7.92
CA ILE A 343 18.57 4.96 -6.90
C ILE A 343 18.37 3.61 -7.59
N THR A 344 19.32 2.70 -7.39
CA THR A 344 19.38 1.38 -8.06
C THR A 344 19.57 0.22 -7.09
N PHE A 345 20.01 0.49 -5.86
CA PHE A 345 20.45 -0.51 -4.88
C PHE A 345 21.54 -1.46 -5.41
N ALA A 346 22.24 -1.11 -6.51
CA ALA A 346 23.22 -1.98 -7.16
C ALA A 346 24.36 -2.46 -6.23
N PRO A 347 24.91 -1.65 -5.30
CA PRO A 347 25.89 -2.14 -4.32
C PRO A 347 25.36 -3.31 -3.47
N LEU A 348 24.06 -3.33 -3.17
CA LEU A 348 23.42 -4.37 -2.35
C LEU A 348 22.97 -5.56 -3.21
N LEU A 349 22.32 -5.30 -4.34
CA LEU A 349 21.70 -6.35 -5.17
C LEU A 349 22.69 -7.05 -6.11
N VAL A 350 23.61 -6.28 -6.71
CA VAL A 350 24.59 -6.78 -7.67
C VAL A 350 25.93 -7.03 -6.99
N GLY A 351 26.44 -5.99 -6.31
CA GLY A 351 27.71 -6.03 -5.57
C GLY A 351 27.68 -6.93 -4.34
N ARG A 352 26.49 -7.20 -3.79
CA ARG A 352 26.29 -8.03 -2.57
C ARG A 352 27.17 -7.59 -1.41
N VAL A 353 27.34 -6.27 -1.24
CA VAL A 353 28.12 -5.69 -0.12
C VAL A 353 27.55 -6.12 1.24
N LEU A 354 26.23 -6.35 1.30
CA LEU A 354 25.50 -6.90 2.44
C LEU A 354 24.50 -7.94 1.95
N PRO A 355 24.15 -8.95 2.78
CA PRO A 355 23.22 -10.02 2.40
C PRO A 355 21.74 -9.59 2.48
N LEU A 356 21.41 -8.39 1.99
CA LEU A 356 20.06 -7.82 2.11
C LEU A 356 19.02 -8.67 1.37
N ASN A 357 19.32 -9.09 0.14
CA ASN A 357 18.38 -9.87 -0.65
C ASN A 357 18.17 -11.28 -0.05
N GLU A 358 19.21 -11.86 0.53
CA GLU A 358 19.17 -13.14 1.21
C GLU A 358 18.27 -13.06 2.45
N VAL A 359 18.36 -11.97 3.24
CA VAL A 359 17.43 -11.69 4.33
C VAL A 359 16.00 -11.62 3.83
N ILE A 360 15.73 -10.81 2.80
CA ILE A 360 14.37 -10.63 2.25
C ILE A 360 13.80 -11.96 1.73
N SER A 361 14.61 -12.72 1.00
CA SER A 361 14.21 -14.01 0.42
C SER A 361 13.88 -15.04 1.49
N GLU A 362 14.69 -15.11 2.56
CA GLU A 362 14.45 -16.00 3.68
C GLU A 362 13.18 -15.61 4.44
N LEU A 363 12.97 -14.31 4.69
CA LEU A 363 11.77 -13.82 5.36
C LEU A 363 10.50 -14.11 4.58
N LEU A 364 10.53 -13.93 3.25
CA LEU A 364 9.42 -14.32 2.37
C LEU A 364 9.14 -15.82 2.45
N ALA A 365 10.18 -16.66 2.43
CA ALA A 365 10.04 -18.11 2.53
C ALA A 365 9.46 -18.54 3.88
N ILE A 366 10.00 -18.02 4.98
CA ILE A 366 9.52 -18.30 6.34
C ILE A 366 8.05 -17.88 6.49
N ALA A 367 7.69 -16.68 6.04
CA ALA A 367 6.32 -16.17 6.14
C ALA A 367 5.34 -17.00 5.29
N LYS A 368 5.72 -17.33 4.04
CA LYS A 368 4.93 -18.18 3.13
C LYS A 368 4.68 -19.57 3.69
N GLU A 369 5.71 -20.21 4.23
CA GLU A 369 5.60 -21.52 4.85
C GLU A 369 4.69 -21.47 6.09
N SER A 370 4.91 -20.48 6.95
CA SER A 370 4.21 -20.37 8.24
C SER A 370 2.73 -20.01 8.09
N LEU A 371 2.38 -19.22 7.07
CA LEU A 371 0.99 -18.87 6.76
C LEU A 371 0.32 -19.81 5.75
N SER A 372 1.07 -20.75 5.15
CA SER A 372 0.57 -21.67 4.12
C SER A 372 -0.15 -20.97 2.95
N ALA A 373 0.29 -19.75 2.63
CA ALA A 373 -0.26 -18.90 1.58
C ALA A 373 0.87 -18.11 0.92
N ASP A 374 0.64 -17.57 -0.28
CA ASP A 374 1.51 -16.51 -0.79
C ASP A 374 1.39 -15.29 0.13
N VAL A 375 2.46 -14.50 0.27
CA VAL A 375 2.56 -13.45 1.30
C VAL A 375 3.15 -12.17 0.76
N GLU A 376 2.73 -11.07 1.37
CA GLU A 376 3.35 -9.76 1.28
C GLU A 376 3.99 -9.42 2.64
N ILE A 377 5.21 -8.88 2.61
CA ILE A 377 5.91 -8.37 3.79
C ILE A 377 6.33 -6.92 3.56
N GLU A 378 6.22 -6.11 4.61
CA GLU A 378 6.76 -4.75 4.65
C GLU A 378 7.97 -4.71 5.59
N PHE A 379 9.01 -3.98 5.20
CA PHE A 379 10.23 -3.86 6.00
C PHE A 379 10.91 -2.50 5.82
N ALA A 380 11.80 -2.19 6.76
CA ALA A 380 12.72 -1.07 6.67
C ALA A 380 14.08 -1.44 7.24
N ALA A 381 15.16 -0.81 6.77
CA ALA A 381 16.51 -1.03 7.26
C ALA A 381 17.30 0.27 7.45
N THR A 382 18.06 0.31 8.54
CA THR A 382 19.08 1.35 8.79
C THR A 382 20.42 0.90 8.23
N LEU A 383 21.30 1.82 7.86
CA LEU A 383 22.64 1.49 7.35
C LEU A 383 23.68 2.38 8.05
N PRO A 384 23.83 2.24 9.38
CA PRO A 384 24.75 3.07 10.13
C PRO A 384 26.18 2.87 9.63
N LYS A 385 26.98 3.93 9.64
CA LYS A 385 28.43 3.83 9.34
C LYS A 385 29.15 2.92 10.31
N ASN A 386 28.75 2.95 11.58
CA ASN A 386 29.29 2.15 12.68
C ASN A 386 28.15 1.55 13.49
N GLY A 387 28.19 0.25 13.75
CA GLY A 387 27.20 -0.46 14.56
C GLY A 387 26.37 -1.48 13.77
N PRO A 388 25.42 -2.15 14.43
CA PRO A 388 24.60 -3.19 13.80
C PRO A 388 23.60 -2.58 12.82
N ILE A 389 23.42 -3.26 11.69
CA ILE A 389 22.41 -2.92 10.69
C ILE A 389 21.08 -3.46 11.19
N ARG A 390 20.09 -2.60 11.43
CA ARG A 390 18.77 -3.04 11.88
C ARG A 390 17.89 -3.28 10.67
N PHE A 391 17.38 -4.49 10.50
CA PHE A 391 16.30 -4.81 9.58
C PHE A 391 15.01 -5.01 10.39
N GLY A 392 14.11 -4.03 10.29
CA GLY A 392 12.83 -4.05 10.96
C GLY A 392 11.75 -4.67 10.07
N PHE A 393 11.18 -5.78 10.52
CA PHE A 393 10.00 -6.39 9.92
C PHE A 393 8.75 -5.63 10.38
N LEU A 394 8.05 -4.99 9.45
CA LEU A 394 6.99 -4.01 9.75
C LEU A 394 5.58 -4.55 9.57
N GLN A 395 5.40 -5.57 8.73
CA GLN A 395 4.09 -6.17 8.47
C GLN A 395 4.22 -7.48 7.69
N VAL A 396 3.30 -8.41 7.90
CA VAL A 396 3.09 -9.59 7.05
C VAL A 396 1.60 -9.72 6.76
N ARG A 397 1.25 -10.07 5.52
CA ARG A 397 -0.14 -10.37 5.14
C ARG A 397 -0.18 -11.55 4.15
N PRO A 398 -1.18 -12.45 4.26
CA PRO A 398 -1.44 -13.43 3.20
C PRO A 398 -1.98 -12.73 1.95
N MET A 399 -1.62 -13.24 0.77
CA MET A 399 -2.09 -12.80 -0.53
C MET A 399 -3.07 -13.82 -1.11
N VAL A 400 -4.20 -13.34 -1.63
CA VAL A 400 -5.14 -14.18 -2.39
C VAL A 400 -4.69 -14.21 -3.85
N VAL A 401 -4.14 -15.33 -4.28
CA VAL A 401 -3.65 -15.54 -5.65
C VAL A 401 -4.58 -16.54 -6.36
N SER A 402 -5.25 -16.09 -7.43
CA SER A 402 -6.01 -17.00 -8.30
C SER A 402 -5.03 -17.86 -9.10
N ARG A 403 -5.12 -19.19 -8.94
CA ARG A 403 -4.31 -20.17 -9.69
C ARG A 403 -5.10 -20.89 -10.78
N GLU A 404 -6.26 -20.37 -11.16
CA GLU A 404 -7.06 -20.93 -12.26
C GLU A 404 -6.22 -21.04 -13.53
N ALA A 405 -6.28 -22.20 -14.18
CA ALA A 405 -5.62 -22.40 -15.46
C ALA A 405 -6.50 -21.82 -16.56
N VAL A 406 -6.26 -20.56 -16.91
CA VAL A 406 -6.89 -19.90 -18.04
C VAL A 406 -5.90 -19.92 -19.20
N GLU A 407 -6.27 -20.53 -20.31
CA GLU A 407 -5.54 -20.41 -21.57
C GLU A 407 -6.38 -19.60 -22.55
N ILE A 408 -5.72 -18.65 -23.20
CA ILE A 408 -6.31 -17.78 -24.23
C ILE A 408 -5.41 -17.89 -25.46
N ASP A 409 -5.95 -18.42 -26.55
CA ASP A 409 -5.24 -18.55 -27.82
C ASP A 409 -5.39 -17.29 -28.69
N ASP A 410 -4.68 -17.24 -29.82
CA ASP A 410 -4.71 -16.08 -30.73
C ASP A 410 -6.06 -15.95 -31.44
N ALA A 411 -6.77 -17.06 -31.67
CA ALA A 411 -8.07 -17.05 -32.34
C ALA A 411 -9.14 -16.40 -31.47
N GLU A 412 -9.10 -16.66 -30.16
CA GLU A 412 -9.98 -16.02 -29.18
C GLU A 412 -9.73 -14.51 -29.07
N MET A 413 -8.49 -14.05 -29.26
CA MET A 413 -8.13 -12.62 -29.15
C MET A 413 -8.61 -11.76 -30.33
N SER A 414 -8.93 -12.38 -31.47
CA SER A 414 -9.28 -11.70 -32.73
C SER A 414 -10.64 -12.10 -33.30
N GLY A 415 -11.46 -12.83 -32.55
CA GLY A 415 -12.78 -13.27 -33.02
C GLY A 415 -13.83 -12.15 -33.07
N ASP A 416 -14.92 -12.38 -33.83
CA ASP A 416 -15.99 -11.38 -34.02
C ASP A 416 -16.73 -10.99 -32.73
N ARG A 417 -16.71 -11.89 -31.73
CA ARG A 417 -17.34 -11.68 -30.41
C ARG A 417 -16.46 -10.88 -29.45
N VAL A 418 -15.25 -10.49 -29.84
CA VAL A 418 -14.35 -9.71 -28.99
C VAL A 418 -14.89 -8.29 -28.85
N LEU A 419 -15.07 -7.85 -27.60
CA LEU A 419 -15.27 -6.45 -27.24
C LEU A 419 -13.91 -5.74 -27.17
N LEU A 420 -12.97 -6.34 -26.44
CA LEU A 420 -11.58 -5.89 -26.38
C LEU A 420 -10.64 -7.04 -26.02
N SER A 421 -9.40 -6.95 -26.47
CA SER A 421 -8.34 -7.90 -26.12
C SER A 421 -7.02 -7.19 -25.88
N SER A 422 -6.22 -7.72 -24.94
CA SER A 422 -4.91 -7.17 -24.61
C SER A 422 -3.86 -8.23 -24.30
N ALA A 423 -2.62 -7.95 -24.71
CA ALA A 423 -1.42 -8.69 -24.34
C ALA A 423 -0.69 -8.05 -23.14
N SER A 424 -1.37 -7.18 -22.41
CA SER A 424 -0.93 -6.57 -21.16
C SER A 424 -2.11 -6.53 -20.20
N VAL A 425 -2.29 -7.60 -19.42
CA VAL A 425 -3.37 -7.74 -18.45
C VAL A 425 -2.92 -8.32 -17.11
N LEU A 426 -3.66 -7.92 -16.08
CA LEU A 426 -3.43 -8.06 -14.65
C LEU A 426 -4.59 -8.88 -14.09
N GLY A 427 -4.30 -9.77 -13.13
CA GLY A 427 -5.26 -10.70 -12.57
C GLY A 427 -5.18 -12.08 -13.22
N ASN A 428 -6.08 -12.98 -12.82
CA ASN A 428 -6.16 -14.32 -13.39
C ASN A 428 -7.52 -14.93 -13.08
N GLY A 429 -8.20 -15.48 -14.08
CA GLY A 429 -9.49 -16.16 -13.92
C GLY A 429 -10.50 -15.84 -15.01
N ILE A 430 -11.73 -16.29 -14.80
CA ILE A 430 -12.87 -16.06 -15.69
C ILE A 430 -14.02 -15.38 -14.93
N HIS A 431 -14.56 -14.29 -15.46
CA HIS A 431 -15.75 -13.60 -14.92
C HIS A 431 -16.89 -13.62 -15.95
N GLU A 432 -18.07 -14.09 -15.54
CA GLU A 432 -19.25 -14.23 -16.41
C GLU A 432 -20.51 -13.57 -15.82
N ASP A 433 -20.32 -12.62 -14.89
CA ASP A 433 -21.38 -11.97 -14.11
C ASP A 433 -21.59 -10.48 -14.48
N LEU A 434 -20.78 -9.92 -15.39
CA LEU A 434 -20.79 -8.49 -15.70
C LEU A 434 -21.84 -8.12 -16.75
N ARG A 435 -22.90 -7.44 -16.31
CA ARG A 435 -23.99 -6.94 -17.18
C ARG A 435 -23.96 -5.43 -17.41
N HIS A 436 -23.07 -4.72 -16.73
CA HIS A 436 -22.96 -3.27 -16.84
C HIS A 436 -21.56 -2.91 -17.35
N ILE A 437 -21.49 -1.95 -18.26
CA ILE A 437 -20.23 -1.35 -18.72
C ILE A 437 -20.32 0.14 -18.45
N VAL A 438 -19.37 0.66 -17.69
CA VAL A 438 -19.15 2.09 -17.45
C VAL A 438 -17.95 2.50 -18.27
N TYR A 439 -18.12 3.45 -19.18
CA TYR A 439 -17.01 3.94 -19.98
C TYR A 439 -16.97 5.47 -20.08
N VAL A 440 -15.77 6.00 -20.15
CA VAL A 440 -15.52 7.40 -20.48
C VAL A 440 -15.70 7.59 -21.98
N LYS A 441 -16.50 8.58 -22.39
CA LYS A 441 -16.82 8.85 -23.79
C LYS A 441 -15.58 9.39 -24.51
N PRO A 442 -15.11 8.74 -25.61
CA PRO A 442 -13.92 9.19 -26.33
C PRO A 442 -14.02 10.66 -26.79
N ASP A 443 -15.16 11.03 -27.38
CA ASP A 443 -15.36 12.34 -28.03
C ASP A 443 -15.36 13.54 -27.07
N THR A 444 -15.57 13.30 -25.77
CA THR A 444 -15.68 14.38 -24.77
C THR A 444 -14.54 14.37 -23.77
N PHE A 445 -13.64 13.39 -23.83
CA PHE A 445 -12.55 13.27 -22.88
C PHE A 445 -11.37 14.21 -23.21
N SER A 446 -10.85 14.86 -22.17
CA SER A 446 -9.53 15.49 -22.20
C SER A 446 -8.91 15.41 -20.81
N LEU A 447 -7.58 15.35 -20.74
CA LEU A 447 -6.85 15.29 -19.45
C LEU A 447 -7.18 16.49 -18.54
N ALA A 448 -7.47 17.66 -19.10
CA ALA A 448 -7.88 18.84 -18.34
C ALA A 448 -9.24 18.68 -17.62
N LEU A 449 -10.04 17.66 -17.99
CA LEU A 449 -11.34 17.36 -17.41
C LEU A 449 -11.31 16.13 -16.50
N SER A 450 -10.15 15.50 -16.31
CA SER A 450 -10.01 14.22 -15.59
C SER A 450 -10.62 14.23 -14.18
N THR A 451 -10.47 15.32 -13.42
CA THR A 451 -11.10 15.48 -12.10
C THR A 451 -12.64 15.50 -12.17
N LYS A 452 -13.23 16.10 -13.22
CA LYS A 452 -14.69 16.08 -13.42
C LYS A 452 -15.17 14.69 -13.83
N VAL A 453 -14.40 13.97 -14.64
CA VAL A 453 -14.67 12.57 -15.00
C VAL A 453 -14.68 11.69 -13.75
N ALA A 454 -13.70 11.85 -12.85
CA ALA A 454 -13.64 11.13 -11.58
C ALA A 454 -14.91 11.34 -10.72
N ALA A 455 -15.42 12.57 -10.65
CA ALA A 455 -16.66 12.87 -9.92
C ALA A 455 -17.92 12.23 -10.56
N GLU A 456 -18.00 12.20 -11.90
CA GLU A 456 -19.08 11.52 -12.61
C GLU A 456 -19.02 9.99 -12.43
N LEU A 457 -17.81 9.41 -12.48
CA LEU A 457 -17.58 7.99 -12.20
C LEU A 457 -18.02 7.63 -10.78
N ALA A 458 -17.63 8.41 -9.78
CA ALA A 458 -18.05 8.20 -8.39
C ALA A 458 -19.58 8.16 -8.23
N THR A 459 -20.29 9.03 -8.97
CA THR A 459 -21.76 9.09 -8.95
C THR A 459 -22.41 7.85 -9.58
N ILE A 460 -21.82 7.31 -10.65
CA ILE A 460 -22.31 6.10 -11.32
C ILE A 460 -21.97 4.86 -10.50
N ASN A 461 -20.73 4.76 -10.00
CA ASN A 461 -20.26 3.69 -9.13
C ASN A 461 -21.15 3.52 -7.91
N ARG A 462 -21.48 4.62 -7.21
CA ARG A 462 -22.37 4.59 -6.04
C ARG A 462 -23.72 3.94 -6.35
N ALA A 463 -24.34 4.34 -7.44
CA ALA A 463 -25.65 3.80 -7.84
C ALA A 463 -25.58 2.32 -8.25
N LEU A 464 -24.48 1.87 -8.86
CA LEU A 464 -24.28 0.45 -9.20
C LEU A 464 -23.96 -0.40 -7.97
N VAL A 465 -23.15 0.10 -7.04
CA VAL A 465 -22.83 -0.56 -5.76
C VAL A 465 -24.09 -0.72 -4.91
N GLU A 466 -24.92 0.33 -4.79
CA GLU A 466 -26.22 0.28 -4.09
C GLU A 466 -27.17 -0.75 -4.71
N ALA A 467 -27.12 -0.94 -6.04
CA ALA A 467 -27.91 -1.92 -6.75
C ALA A 467 -27.29 -3.34 -6.76
N GLY A 468 -26.12 -3.53 -6.13
CA GLY A 468 -25.38 -4.80 -6.13
C GLY A 468 -24.94 -5.25 -7.53
N GLN A 469 -24.71 -4.30 -8.45
CA GLN A 469 -24.38 -4.57 -9.84
C GLN A 469 -22.87 -4.38 -10.11
N PRO A 470 -22.08 -5.46 -10.21
CA PRO A 470 -20.68 -5.34 -10.65
C PRO A 470 -20.62 -4.92 -12.12
N TYR A 471 -19.53 -4.25 -12.50
CA TYR A 471 -19.39 -3.69 -13.84
C TYR A 471 -17.96 -3.76 -14.40
N LEU A 472 -17.88 -3.64 -15.72
CA LEU A 472 -16.65 -3.36 -16.47
C LEU A 472 -16.44 -1.84 -16.56
N LEU A 473 -15.27 -1.35 -16.17
CA LEU A 473 -14.87 0.06 -16.27
C LEU A 473 -13.89 0.26 -17.42
N ILE A 474 -14.14 1.22 -18.30
CA ILE A 474 -13.23 1.59 -19.41
C ILE A 474 -12.96 3.10 -19.36
N GLY A 475 -11.69 3.49 -19.37
CA GLY A 475 -11.31 4.90 -19.36
C GLY A 475 -9.91 5.11 -19.90
N PHE A 476 -9.51 6.38 -19.98
CA PHE A 476 -8.30 6.79 -20.69
C PHE A 476 -7.18 7.19 -19.73
N GLY A 477 -5.95 6.80 -20.08
CA GLY A 477 -4.77 7.04 -19.25
C GLY A 477 -4.78 6.23 -17.95
N ARG A 478 -3.94 6.64 -17.00
CA ARG A 478 -3.72 5.93 -15.73
C ARG A 478 -4.85 6.15 -14.72
N TRP A 479 -5.35 5.08 -14.13
CA TRP A 479 -6.28 5.17 -12.99
C TRP A 479 -5.55 5.48 -11.69
N GLY A 480 -6.14 6.34 -10.85
CA GLY A 480 -5.65 6.60 -9.49
C GLY A 480 -4.30 7.31 -9.40
N SER A 481 -3.88 8.00 -10.47
CA SER A 481 -2.72 8.89 -10.45
C SER A 481 -3.04 10.15 -9.63
N SER A 482 -2.09 10.60 -8.79
CA SER A 482 -2.14 11.92 -8.15
C SER A 482 -1.86 13.05 -9.13
N ASP A 483 -1.26 12.76 -10.29
CA ASP A 483 -1.09 13.69 -11.40
C ASP A 483 -2.27 13.56 -12.40
N PRO A 484 -3.14 14.58 -12.53
CA PRO A 484 -4.28 14.59 -13.46
C PRO A 484 -3.88 14.57 -14.95
N TRP A 485 -2.62 14.87 -15.28
CA TRP A 485 -2.10 14.80 -16.66
C TRP A 485 -1.68 13.39 -17.07
N LEU A 486 -1.63 12.46 -16.12
CA LEU A 486 -1.32 11.06 -16.41
C LEU A 486 -2.56 10.18 -16.60
N GLY A 487 -3.76 10.68 -16.30
CA GLY A 487 -5.00 9.92 -16.44
C GLY A 487 -6.13 10.45 -15.57
N ILE A 488 -6.93 9.55 -15.00
CA ILE A 488 -8.12 9.91 -14.22
C ILE A 488 -7.84 9.71 -12.73
N PRO A 489 -7.82 10.79 -11.92
CA PRO A 489 -7.44 10.75 -10.50
C PRO A 489 -8.59 10.25 -9.62
N VAL A 490 -8.97 8.98 -9.80
CA VAL A 490 -9.98 8.30 -8.97
C VAL A 490 -9.35 7.70 -7.72
N THR A 491 -10.04 7.79 -6.57
CA THR A 491 -9.73 6.91 -5.43
C THR A 491 -10.33 5.53 -5.65
N TRP A 492 -9.88 4.51 -4.91
CA TRP A 492 -10.45 3.16 -5.05
C TRP A 492 -11.95 3.14 -4.77
N GLY A 493 -12.40 3.81 -3.71
CA GLY A 493 -13.83 3.82 -3.35
C GLY A 493 -14.73 4.48 -4.41
N GLN A 494 -14.18 5.39 -5.24
CA GLN A 494 -14.90 5.98 -6.37
C GLN A 494 -15.16 5.01 -7.53
N ILE A 495 -14.44 3.90 -7.61
CA ILE A 495 -14.60 2.87 -8.65
C ILE A 495 -14.70 1.44 -8.10
N GLY A 496 -14.87 1.28 -6.79
CA GLY A 496 -14.72 0.00 -6.09
C GLY A 496 -15.75 -1.08 -6.46
N GLY A 497 -16.81 -0.75 -7.19
CA GLY A 497 -17.75 -1.72 -7.76
C GLY A 497 -17.27 -2.37 -9.06
N ALA A 498 -16.18 -1.88 -9.67
CA ALA A 498 -15.62 -2.45 -10.89
C ALA A 498 -14.97 -3.82 -10.60
N ARG A 499 -15.31 -4.83 -11.40
CA ARG A 499 -14.68 -6.16 -11.37
C ARG A 499 -13.69 -6.37 -12.50
N THR A 500 -13.79 -5.53 -13.52
CA THR A 500 -12.80 -5.45 -14.58
C THR A 500 -12.56 -3.99 -14.92
N ILE A 501 -11.30 -3.58 -15.03
CA ILE A 501 -10.90 -2.20 -15.34
C ILE A 501 -10.03 -2.22 -16.60
N VAL A 502 -10.25 -1.25 -17.48
CA VAL A 502 -9.51 -1.08 -18.72
C VAL A 502 -8.90 0.32 -18.73
N GLU A 503 -7.58 0.37 -18.88
CA GLU A 503 -6.81 1.57 -19.23
C GLU A 503 -6.60 1.61 -20.74
N ALA A 504 -7.29 2.51 -21.41
CA ALA A 504 -7.03 2.86 -22.80
C ALA A 504 -5.91 3.91 -22.84
N MET A 505 -4.73 3.52 -23.35
CA MET A 505 -3.59 4.41 -23.47
C MET A 505 -3.78 5.40 -24.63
N LEU A 506 -3.57 6.68 -24.37
CA LEU A 506 -3.54 7.73 -25.41
C LEU A 506 -2.21 7.66 -26.19
N GLU A 507 -2.18 8.12 -27.44
CA GLU A 507 -1.03 7.96 -28.37
C GLU A 507 0.31 8.48 -27.81
N ASP A 508 0.29 9.52 -26.96
CA ASP A 508 1.50 10.12 -26.36
C ASP A 508 1.79 9.64 -24.92
N MET A 509 1.07 8.61 -24.44
CA MET A 509 1.20 8.12 -23.06
C MET A 509 1.79 6.72 -23.03
N ASN A 510 3.06 6.63 -22.64
CA ASN A 510 3.70 5.36 -22.29
C ASN A 510 3.90 5.31 -20.77
N VAL A 511 2.80 5.06 -20.05
CA VAL A 511 2.82 4.96 -18.58
C VAL A 511 2.88 3.48 -18.21
N ASP A 512 3.98 3.07 -17.57
CA ASP A 512 4.11 1.71 -17.06
C ASP A 512 3.15 1.46 -15.88
N LEU A 513 2.67 0.22 -15.78
CA LEU A 513 1.82 -0.25 -14.69
C LEU A 513 2.60 -0.12 -13.37
N SER A 514 2.30 0.91 -12.59
CA SER A 514 2.95 1.14 -11.29
C SER A 514 2.41 0.18 -10.23
N GLN A 515 3.08 -0.97 -10.09
CA GLN A 515 2.72 -2.06 -9.18
C GLN A 515 2.93 -1.75 -7.68
N GLY A 516 3.45 -0.56 -7.37
CA GLY A 516 3.69 -0.13 -5.99
C GLY A 516 2.49 0.53 -5.31
N SER A 517 1.46 0.98 -6.04
CA SER A 517 0.42 1.84 -5.45
C SER A 517 -0.61 1.09 -4.59
N HIS A 518 -1.19 1.79 -3.62
CA HIS A 518 -2.43 1.38 -2.91
C HIS A 518 -3.51 0.89 -3.87
N PHE A 519 -3.65 1.56 -5.01
CA PHE A 519 -4.57 1.18 -6.08
C PHE A 519 -4.31 -0.24 -6.60
N PHE A 520 -3.04 -0.62 -6.80
CA PHE A 520 -2.66 -1.97 -7.23
C PHE A 520 -2.86 -3.03 -6.15
N HIS A 521 -2.67 -2.66 -4.87
CA HIS A 521 -2.98 -3.56 -3.75
C HIS A 521 -4.46 -3.94 -3.79
N ASN A 522 -5.34 -2.96 -4.04
CA ASN A 522 -6.77 -3.21 -4.16
C ASN A 522 -7.13 -4.06 -5.39
N ILE A 523 -6.48 -3.84 -6.54
CA ILE A 523 -6.68 -4.68 -7.74
C ILE A 523 -6.44 -6.15 -7.41
N ASN A 524 -5.29 -6.47 -6.80
CA ASN A 524 -4.97 -7.84 -6.41
C ASN A 524 -5.92 -8.36 -5.32
N ALA A 525 -6.20 -7.53 -4.32
CA ALA A 525 -7.03 -7.89 -3.19
C ALA A 525 -8.45 -8.29 -3.59
N PHE A 526 -9.07 -7.49 -4.45
CA PHE A 526 -10.42 -7.69 -4.92
C PHE A 526 -10.52 -8.58 -6.16
N GLN A 527 -9.38 -9.14 -6.59
CA GLN A 527 -9.26 -9.96 -7.80
C GLN A 527 -9.87 -9.27 -9.02
N VAL A 528 -9.63 -7.95 -9.12
CA VAL A 528 -10.10 -7.16 -10.25
C VAL A 528 -9.21 -7.45 -11.45
N SER A 529 -9.82 -7.86 -12.55
CA SER A 529 -9.11 -8.04 -13.82
C SER A 529 -8.76 -6.67 -14.39
N TYR A 530 -7.52 -6.44 -14.80
CA TYR A 530 -7.08 -5.12 -15.24
C TYR A 530 -6.38 -5.18 -16.59
N PHE A 531 -6.82 -4.38 -17.54
CA PHE A 531 -6.40 -4.45 -18.93
C PHE A 531 -5.71 -3.14 -19.31
N SER A 532 -4.48 -3.21 -19.80
CA SER A 532 -3.83 -2.08 -20.48
C SER A 532 -3.97 -2.25 -21.98
N VAL A 533 -4.68 -1.33 -22.64
CA VAL A 533 -4.97 -1.38 -24.07
C VAL A 533 -4.26 -0.23 -24.77
N ARG A 534 -3.28 -0.57 -25.61
CA ARG A 534 -2.66 0.36 -26.56
C ARG A 534 -3.50 0.43 -27.83
N ASP A 535 -3.48 1.57 -28.51
CA ASP A 535 -4.29 1.85 -29.71
C ASP A 535 -5.78 1.54 -29.50
N PRO A 536 -6.44 2.17 -28.51
CA PRO A 536 -7.80 1.82 -28.11
C PRO A 536 -8.82 1.94 -29.24
N GLU A 537 -8.60 2.79 -30.24
CA GLU A 537 -9.46 2.88 -31.43
C GLU A 537 -9.53 1.59 -32.25
N LYS A 538 -8.45 0.80 -32.25
CA LYS A 538 -8.36 -0.46 -33.01
C LYS A 538 -8.70 -1.69 -32.18
N ARG A 539 -8.62 -1.58 -30.86
CA ARG A 539 -8.68 -2.71 -29.92
C ARG A 539 -9.97 -2.77 -29.12
N ILE A 540 -10.77 -1.70 -29.11
CA ILE A 540 -12.03 -1.63 -28.40
C ILE A 540 -13.14 -1.37 -29.41
N ASP A 541 -14.19 -2.19 -29.39
CA ASP A 541 -15.37 -2.00 -30.25
C ASP A 541 -16.29 -0.88 -29.72
N TRP A 542 -15.87 0.36 -29.93
CA TRP A 542 -16.63 1.56 -29.55
C TRP A 542 -17.99 1.65 -30.23
N SER A 543 -18.09 1.14 -31.47
CA SER A 543 -19.33 1.15 -32.24
C SER A 543 -20.40 0.26 -31.58
N TRP A 544 -20.00 -0.91 -31.11
CA TRP A 544 -20.87 -1.82 -30.37
C TRP A 544 -21.26 -1.23 -29.02
N LEU A 545 -20.32 -0.61 -28.28
CA LEU A 545 -20.62 0.05 -27.00
C LEU A 545 -21.63 1.20 -27.15
N ALA A 546 -21.50 1.99 -28.21
CA ALA A 546 -22.39 3.11 -28.48
C ALA A 546 -23.83 2.64 -28.77
N ALA A 547 -24.00 1.46 -29.38
CA ALA A 547 -25.27 0.87 -29.76
C ALA A 547 -26.04 0.20 -28.59
N GLN A 548 -25.40 -0.02 -27.43
CA GLN A 548 -26.04 -0.67 -26.30
C GLN A 548 -27.06 0.23 -25.58
N PRO A 549 -28.08 -0.36 -24.91
CA PRO A 549 -29.03 0.39 -24.09
C PRO A 549 -28.33 1.17 -22.97
N THR A 550 -28.57 2.47 -22.92
CA THR A 550 -28.05 3.33 -21.85
C THR A 550 -28.82 3.08 -20.55
N TRP A 551 -28.10 2.74 -19.48
CA TRP A 551 -28.64 2.69 -18.13
C TRP A 551 -28.59 4.07 -17.45
N LYS A 552 -27.44 4.76 -17.57
CA LYS A 552 -27.24 6.10 -17.03
C LYS A 552 -26.18 6.83 -17.84
N GLU A 553 -26.40 8.11 -18.11
CA GLU A 553 -25.45 8.94 -18.86
C GLU A 553 -25.23 10.29 -18.19
N LYS A 554 -23.98 10.75 -18.23
CA LYS A 554 -23.51 12.05 -17.77
C LYS A 554 -22.71 12.74 -18.89
N SER A 555 -22.06 13.85 -18.59
CA SER A 555 -21.38 14.68 -19.60
C SER A 555 -20.20 13.95 -20.24
N PHE A 556 -19.45 13.20 -19.45
CA PHE A 556 -18.22 12.51 -19.86
C PHE A 556 -18.32 10.98 -19.72
N VAL A 557 -19.19 10.48 -18.84
CA VAL A 557 -19.31 9.04 -18.57
C VAL A 557 -20.67 8.50 -19.03
N ARG A 558 -20.66 7.32 -19.64
CA ARG A 558 -21.86 6.56 -20.00
C ARG A 558 -21.80 5.16 -19.38
N CYS A 559 -22.93 4.73 -18.83
CA CYS A 559 -23.15 3.38 -18.35
C CYS A 559 -24.21 2.70 -19.23
N VAL A 560 -23.89 1.52 -19.74
CA VAL A 560 -24.79 0.69 -20.53
C VAL A 560 -25.13 -0.60 -19.78
N ALA A 561 -26.34 -1.10 -19.99
CA ALA A 561 -26.81 -2.37 -19.44
C ALA A 561 -27.03 -3.39 -20.56
N LEU A 562 -26.50 -4.59 -20.36
CA LEU A 562 -26.51 -5.68 -21.32
C LEU A 562 -27.59 -6.72 -20.98
N ASN A 563 -28.18 -7.30 -22.03
CA ASN A 563 -29.15 -8.39 -21.89
C ASN A 563 -28.48 -9.72 -21.48
N ALA A 564 -27.23 -9.93 -21.89
CA ALA A 564 -26.39 -11.07 -21.52
C ALA A 564 -25.12 -10.55 -20.82
N PRO A 565 -24.54 -11.32 -19.88
CA PRO A 565 -23.30 -10.92 -19.24
C PRO A 565 -22.12 -11.07 -20.20
N LEU A 566 -21.11 -10.22 -20.02
CA LEU A 566 -19.80 -10.37 -20.67
C LEU A 566 -19.08 -11.61 -20.13
N CYS A 567 -18.21 -12.18 -20.95
CA CYS A 567 -17.22 -13.17 -20.50
C CYS A 567 -15.83 -12.53 -20.54
N VAL A 568 -15.25 -12.29 -19.36
CA VAL A 568 -13.88 -11.78 -19.19
C VAL A 568 -12.98 -12.97 -18.88
N LYS A 569 -11.97 -13.21 -19.71
CA LYS A 569 -10.92 -14.21 -19.47
C LYS A 569 -9.59 -13.51 -19.30
N VAL A 570 -8.85 -13.87 -18.25
CA VAL A 570 -7.50 -13.36 -17.98
C VAL A 570 -6.55 -14.51 -17.69
N ASP A 571 -5.58 -14.70 -18.58
CA ASP A 571 -4.39 -15.53 -18.39
C ASP A 571 -3.27 -14.65 -17.85
N GLY A 572 -3.17 -14.59 -16.51
CA GLY A 572 -2.16 -13.79 -15.81
C GLY A 572 -0.74 -14.32 -15.99
N ARG A 573 -0.56 -15.57 -16.45
CA ARG A 573 0.77 -16.16 -16.66
C ARG A 573 1.39 -15.75 -17.98
N ARG A 574 0.56 -15.61 -19.02
CA ARG A 574 0.99 -15.11 -20.33
C ARG A 574 0.70 -13.62 -20.53
N SER A 575 0.14 -12.96 -19.51
CA SER A 575 -0.34 -11.57 -19.57
C SER A 575 -1.30 -11.33 -20.73
N ARG A 576 -2.19 -12.28 -21.01
CA ARG A 576 -3.19 -12.20 -22.09
C ARG A 576 -4.59 -12.13 -21.50
N GLY A 577 -5.45 -11.30 -22.09
CA GLY A 577 -6.84 -11.22 -21.68
C GLY A 577 -7.75 -10.85 -22.83
N VAL A 578 -8.98 -11.36 -22.77
CA VAL A 578 -10.05 -11.07 -23.73
C VAL A 578 -11.35 -10.82 -22.98
N ILE A 579 -12.11 -9.83 -23.47
CA ILE A 579 -13.49 -9.58 -23.05
C ILE A 579 -14.39 -9.88 -24.24
N LEU A 580 -15.32 -10.79 -24.06
CA LEU A 580 -16.27 -11.24 -25.07
C LEU A 580 -17.67 -10.67 -24.79
N LYS A 581 -18.35 -10.28 -25.87
CA LYS A 581 -19.70 -9.69 -25.91
C LYS A 581 -20.79 -10.65 -25.47
#